data_AF-A0A0Q9MQG8-F1
#
_entry.id   AF-A0A0Q9MQG8-F1
#
_cell.length_a   1.000
_cell.length_b   1.000
_cell.length_c   1.000
_cell.angle_alpha   90.00
_cell.angle_beta   90.00
_cell.angle_gamma   90.00
#
_symmetry.space_group_name_H-M   'P 1'
#
loop_
_entity.id
_entity.type
_entity.pdbx_description
1 polymer ?
#
loop_
_entity_poly.entity_id
_entity_poly.type
_entity_poly.pdbx_seq_one_letter_code
_entity_poly.pdbx_strand_id
1 'polypeptide(L)'
;MPDIRTLRPALKTPLEPARLSREDASRRRAMLLHPAKFKPSTYPGSEAGGRAGELSNRFECLHADLVGRGLAEKDARTEVARIAAREVWDGFAAQLRRHRAAGRQLDANVLAVALASMQGMTLALLRHQGDLGYAIRAVSTALRRLRYNGGLLERLHPHGSPAFTDATITLQSLEAFLARPQTKAA
;
A
#
# COMPACT_ATOMS: atom_id res chain seq x y z
N MET A 1 65.35 35.14 10.57
CA MET A 1 65.25 34.47 9.26
C MET A 1 64.94 33.00 9.54
N PRO A 2 63.87 32.43 8.95
CA PRO A 2 63.14 31.27 9.48
C PRO A 2 63.56 29.93 8.85
N ASP A 3 63.61 28.86 9.65
CA ASP A 3 63.68 27.48 9.17
C ASP A 3 62.26 26.94 8.95
N ILE A 4 61.86 26.83 7.68
CA ILE A 4 60.57 26.29 7.24
C ILE A 4 60.66 24.76 7.26
N ARG A 5 60.09 24.14 8.30
CA ARG A 5 59.82 22.70 8.31
C ARG A 5 58.65 22.40 7.38
N THR A 6 58.94 21.80 6.24
CA THR A 6 57.96 21.27 5.29
C THR A 6 57.23 20.07 5.89
N LEU A 7 55.98 20.27 6.30
CA LEU A 7 55.04 19.19 6.66
C LEU A 7 54.63 18.45 5.37
N ARG A 8 55.03 17.19 5.24
CA ARG A 8 54.52 16.28 4.20
C ARG A 8 53.01 16.07 4.39
N PRO A 9 52.17 16.15 3.35
CA PRO A 9 50.77 15.79 3.46
C PRO A 9 50.62 14.27 3.64
N ALA A 10 49.79 13.88 4.62
CA ALA A 10 49.41 12.50 4.85
C ALA A 10 48.67 11.94 3.61
N LEU A 11 49.17 10.83 3.07
CA LEU A 11 48.50 10.04 2.05
C LEU A 11 47.17 9.53 2.61
N LYS A 12 46.05 10.03 2.07
CA LYS A 12 44.71 9.48 2.34
C LYS A 12 44.68 8.04 1.82
N THR A 13 44.46 7.09 2.71
CA THR A 13 44.14 5.70 2.36
C THR A 13 42.88 5.66 1.47
N PRO A 14 42.85 4.83 0.42
CA PRO A 14 41.62 4.64 -0.35
C PRO A 14 40.57 3.99 0.57
N LEU A 15 39.38 4.59 0.65
CA LEU A 15 38.21 3.94 1.24
C LEU A 15 37.91 2.69 0.39
N GLU A 16 38.17 1.49 0.92
CA GLU A 16 37.68 0.27 0.29
C GLU A 16 36.14 0.33 0.24
N PRO A 17 35.51 0.13 -0.93
CA PRO A 17 34.06 0.05 -1.00
C PRO A 17 33.60 -1.19 -0.24
N ALA A 18 32.72 -0.99 0.75
CA ALA A 18 32.10 -2.07 1.52
C ALA A 18 31.60 -3.17 0.57
N ARG A 19 32.02 -4.42 0.82
CA ARG A 19 31.58 -5.59 0.07
C ARG A 19 30.07 -5.69 0.16
N LEU A 20 29.38 -5.31 -0.92
CA LEU A 20 27.94 -5.40 -1.02
C LEU A 20 27.51 -6.85 -0.79
N SER A 21 26.48 -7.06 0.02
CA SER A 21 25.83 -8.37 0.13
C SER A 21 25.52 -8.90 -1.27
N ARG A 22 25.62 -10.22 -1.47
CA ARG A 22 25.31 -10.87 -2.75
C ARG A 22 23.91 -10.50 -3.25
N GLU A 23 23.00 -10.20 -2.33
CA GLU A 23 21.64 -9.73 -2.58
C GLU A 23 21.59 -8.26 -3.05
N ASP A 24 22.43 -7.38 -2.51
CA ASP A 24 22.52 -5.99 -2.96
C ASP A 24 23.22 -5.88 -4.32
N ALA A 25 24.22 -6.75 -4.57
CA ALA A 25 24.90 -6.83 -5.86
C ALA A 25 23.98 -7.37 -6.97
N SER A 26 23.16 -8.39 -6.65
CA SER A 26 22.15 -8.92 -7.58
C SER A 26 21.02 -7.92 -7.80
N ARG A 27 20.58 -7.19 -6.75
CA ARG A 27 19.63 -6.08 -6.84
C ARG A 27 20.12 -4.98 -7.76
N ARG A 28 21.35 -4.49 -7.57
CA ARG A 28 21.96 -3.47 -8.45
C ARG A 28 22.02 -3.93 -9.91
N ARG A 29 22.40 -5.19 -10.18
CA ARG A 29 22.39 -5.76 -11.53
C ARG A 29 20.99 -5.86 -12.14
N ALA A 30 19.98 -6.23 -11.35
CA ALA A 30 18.60 -6.30 -11.82
C ALA A 30 18.01 -4.90 -12.12
N MET A 31 18.34 -3.90 -11.30
CA MET A 31 17.96 -2.49 -11.50
C MET A 31 18.57 -1.90 -12.79
N LEU A 32 19.79 -2.31 -13.15
CA LEU A 32 20.45 -1.91 -14.41
C LEU A 32 19.79 -2.50 -15.66
N LEU A 33 19.04 -3.61 -15.54
CA LEU A 33 18.41 -4.29 -16.68
C LEU A 33 16.95 -3.87 -16.92
N HIS A 34 16.15 -3.79 -15.85
CA HIS A 34 14.86 -3.07 -15.77
C HIS A 34 14.23 -3.32 -14.38
N PRO A 35 13.66 -2.31 -13.71
CA PRO A 35 13.00 -2.48 -12.40
C PRO A 35 11.90 -3.55 -12.39
N ALA A 36 11.29 -3.84 -13.55
CA ALA A 36 10.20 -4.81 -13.67
C ALA A 36 10.64 -6.29 -13.52
N LYS A 37 11.93 -6.61 -13.66
CA LYS A 37 12.42 -8.01 -13.73
C LYS A 37 12.77 -8.65 -12.39
N PHE A 38 12.78 -7.89 -11.30
CA PHE A 38 13.07 -8.42 -9.97
C PHE A 38 11.80 -9.01 -9.33
N LYS A 39 11.91 -10.25 -8.82
CA LYS A 39 10.88 -10.93 -8.01
C LYS A 39 11.32 -10.91 -6.54
N PRO A 40 10.67 -10.13 -5.66
CA PRO A 40 10.97 -10.18 -4.23
C PRO A 40 10.56 -11.53 -3.63
N SER A 41 11.29 -11.96 -2.60
CA SER A 41 10.92 -13.11 -1.77
C SER A 41 9.85 -12.68 -0.78
N THR A 42 8.64 -13.22 -0.90
CA THR A 42 7.51 -12.87 -0.04
C THR A 42 7.50 -13.77 1.20
N TYR A 43 7.73 -13.20 2.39
CA TYR A 43 7.31 -13.80 3.65
C TYR A 43 6.22 -12.91 4.27
N PRO A 44 4.93 -13.29 4.22
CA PRO A 44 3.91 -12.63 5.01
C PRO A 44 3.87 -13.25 6.42
N GLY A 45 4.23 -12.44 7.43
CA GLY A 45 4.17 -12.81 8.84
C GLY A 45 2.75 -12.81 9.42
N SER A 46 2.56 -13.58 10.49
CA SER A 46 1.35 -13.85 11.30
C SER A 46 0.38 -12.66 11.52
N GLU A 47 0.88 -11.42 11.58
CA GLU A 47 0.07 -10.21 11.87
C GLU A 47 -0.92 -9.85 10.74
N ALA A 48 -0.60 -10.18 9.49
CA ALA A 48 -1.48 -9.91 8.35
C ALA A 48 -2.79 -10.72 8.41
N GLY A 49 -2.73 -11.94 8.97
CA GLY A 49 -3.89 -12.83 9.12
C GLY A 49 -4.88 -12.35 10.18
N GLY A 50 -4.38 -11.87 11.33
CA GLY A 50 -5.22 -11.30 12.39
C GLY A 50 -6.01 -10.08 11.92
N ARG A 51 -5.34 -9.15 11.24
CA ARG A 51 -5.96 -7.94 10.70
C ARG A 51 -7.01 -8.22 9.63
N ALA A 52 -6.80 -9.23 8.78
CA ALA A 52 -7.78 -9.62 7.78
C ALA A 52 -9.09 -10.13 8.42
N GLY A 53 -8.99 -10.88 9.52
CA GLY A 53 -10.12 -11.35 10.32
C GLY A 53 -10.89 -10.21 10.98
N GLU A 54 -10.19 -9.27 11.61
CA GLU A 54 -10.79 -8.06 12.20
C GLU A 54 -11.57 -7.23 11.18
N LEU A 55 -10.97 -7.02 10.00
CA LEU A 55 -11.63 -6.31 8.90
C LEU A 55 -12.88 -7.04 8.40
N SER A 56 -12.80 -8.37 8.26
CA SER A 56 -13.97 -9.17 7.89
C SER A 56 -15.11 -8.98 8.90
N ASN A 57 -14.82 -9.13 10.20
CA ASN A 57 -15.85 -8.98 11.24
C ASN A 57 -16.44 -7.57 11.23
N ARG A 58 -15.60 -6.55 11.06
CA ARG A 58 -16.03 -5.16 11.00
C ARG A 58 -16.96 -4.89 9.80
N PHE A 59 -16.64 -5.42 8.63
CA PHE A 59 -17.49 -5.27 7.44
C PHE A 59 -18.83 -5.98 7.62
N GLU A 60 -18.85 -7.16 8.23
CA GLU A 60 -20.09 -7.88 8.55
C GLU A 60 -20.96 -7.13 9.57
N CYS A 61 -20.36 -6.58 10.64
CA CYS A 61 -21.09 -5.76 11.61
C CYS A 61 -21.68 -4.51 10.96
N LEU A 62 -20.89 -3.78 10.16
CA LEU A 62 -21.37 -2.59 9.47
C LEU A 62 -22.48 -2.93 8.46
N HIS A 63 -22.35 -4.06 7.77
CA HIS A 63 -23.37 -4.56 6.86
C HIS A 63 -24.68 -4.86 7.60
N ALA A 64 -24.63 -5.62 8.69
CA ALA A 64 -25.78 -5.94 9.51
C ALA A 64 -26.46 -4.68 10.08
N ASP A 65 -25.67 -3.70 10.53
CA ASP A 65 -26.18 -2.42 11.01
C ASP A 65 -26.92 -1.64 9.91
N LEU A 66 -26.39 -1.62 8.69
CA LEU A 66 -27.02 -0.93 7.56
C LEU A 66 -28.31 -1.62 7.12
N VAL A 67 -28.32 -2.95 7.07
CA VAL A 67 -29.53 -3.73 6.80
C VAL A 67 -30.57 -3.54 7.90
N GLY A 68 -30.16 -3.55 9.17
CA GLY A 68 -31.04 -3.29 10.32
C GLY A 68 -31.66 -1.88 10.31
N ARG A 69 -31.00 -0.91 9.65
CA ARG A 69 -31.53 0.44 9.40
C ARG A 69 -32.42 0.53 8.16
N GLY A 70 -32.65 -0.58 7.47
CA GLY A 70 -33.59 -0.68 6.34
C GLY A 70 -32.95 -0.53 4.95
N LEU A 71 -31.62 -0.56 4.81
CA LEU A 71 -31.01 -0.64 3.49
C LEU A 71 -31.22 -2.05 2.91
N ALA A 72 -31.48 -2.12 1.59
CA ALA A 72 -31.46 -3.39 0.90
C ALA A 72 -30.05 -4.00 0.94
N GLU A 73 -29.97 -5.32 1.04
CA GLU A 73 -28.71 -6.10 1.14
C GLU A 73 -27.62 -5.63 0.15
N LYS A 74 -27.99 -5.44 -1.13
CA LYS A 74 -27.05 -4.99 -2.17
C LYS A 74 -26.52 -3.59 -1.92
N ASP A 75 -27.40 -2.68 -1.52
CA ASP A 75 -27.06 -1.29 -1.23
C ASP A 75 -26.18 -1.21 0.01
N ALA A 76 -26.54 -1.95 1.07
CA ALA A 76 -25.74 -2.07 2.29
C ALA A 76 -24.31 -2.56 2.01
N ARG A 77 -24.12 -3.57 1.15
CA ARG A 77 -22.78 -4.03 0.77
C ARG A 77 -21.97 -2.98 0.01
N THR A 78 -22.59 -2.30 -0.94
CA THR A 78 -21.90 -1.24 -1.69
C THR A 78 -21.57 -0.04 -0.80
N GLU A 79 -22.42 0.22 0.19
CA GLU A 79 -22.23 1.25 1.21
C GLU A 79 -21.08 0.91 2.17
N VAL A 80 -20.96 -0.34 2.61
CA VAL A 80 -19.77 -0.84 3.35
C VAL A 80 -18.50 -0.57 2.55
N ALA A 81 -18.49 -0.90 1.25
CA ALA A 81 -17.34 -0.62 0.39
C ALA A 81 -17.02 0.87 0.29
N ARG A 82 -18.04 1.71 0.18
CA ARG A 82 -17.87 3.17 0.13
C ARG A 82 -17.28 3.72 1.43
N ILE A 83 -17.77 3.27 2.58
CA ILE A 83 -17.28 3.66 3.91
C ILE A 83 -15.83 3.21 4.07
N ALA A 84 -15.54 1.92 3.82
CA ALA A 84 -14.18 1.38 3.93
C ALA A 84 -13.19 2.08 3.00
N ALA A 85 -13.58 2.33 1.74
CA ALA A 85 -12.76 3.05 0.77
C ALA A 85 -12.44 4.48 1.24
N ARG A 86 -13.44 5.17 1.80
CA ARG A 86 -13.27 6.52 2.34
C ARG A 86 -12.33 6.54 3.54
N GLU A 87 -12.49 5.60 4.47
CA GLU A 87 -11.63 5.55 5.67
C GLU A 87 -10.16 5.32 5.32
N VAL A 88 -9.87 4.39 4.40
CA VAL A 88 -8.51 4.17 3.92
C VAL A 88 -7.98 5.43 3.24
N TRP A 89 -8.78 6.05 2.38
CA TRP A 89 -8.39 7.29 1.70
C TRP A 89 -8.06 8.41 2.69
N ASP A 90 -8.95 8.68 3.64
CA ASP A 90 -8.81 9.76 4.62
C ASP A 90 -7.62 9.51 5.56
N GLY A 91 -7.41 8.26 5.98
CA GLY A 91 -6.24 7.85 6.77
C GLY A 91 -4.92 8.12 6.05
N PHE A 92 -4.84 7.78 4.76
CA PHE A 92 -3.64 8.01 3.94
C PHE A 92 -3.43 9.49 3.66
N ALA A 93 -4.50 10.23 3.37
CA ALA A 93 -4.43 11.68 3.17
C ALA A 93 -3.97 12.41 4.44
N ALA A 94 -4.38 11.95 5.63
CA ALA A 94 -3.90 12.48 6.89
C ALA A 94 -2.41 12.16 7.13
N GLN A 95 -1.98 10.92 6.88
CA GLN A 95 -0.56 10.53 6.97
C GLN A 95 0.31 11.33 5.98
N LEU A 96 -0.16 11.53 4.76
CA LEU A 96 0.52 12.32 3.73
C LEU A 96 0.78 13.75 4.20
N ARG A 97 -0.26 14.41 4.74
CA ARG A 97 -0.13 15.77 5.29
C ARG A 97 0.90 15.82 6.43
N ARG A 98 0.88 14.84 7.33
CA ARG A 98 1.87 14.74 8.43
C ARG A 98 3.30 14.53 7.93
N HIS A 99 3.52 13.67 6.93
CA HIS A 99 4.85 13.45 6.37
C HIS A 99 5.40 14.68 5.65
N ARG A 100 4.55 15.39 4.90
CA ARG A 100 4.93 16.68 4.28
C ARG A 100 5.29 17.73 5.32
N ALA A 101 4.47 17.89 6.36
CA ALA A 101 4.73 18.83 7.44
C ALA A 101 6.04 18.51 8.20
N ALA A 102 6.41 17.23 8.29
CA ALA A 102 7.64 16.78 8.93
C ALA A 102 8.85 16.69 7.98
N GLY A 103 8.77 17.19 6.74
CA GLY A 103 9.87 17.16 5.77
C GLY A 103 10.22 15.76 5.23
N ARG A 104 9.40 14.73 5.51
CA ARG A 104 9.62 13.34 5.05
C ARG A 104 9.11 13.16 3.62
N GLN A 105 9.81 13.75 2.66
CA GLN A 105 9.35 13.81 1.27
C GLN A 105 9.21 12.43 0.61
N LEU A 106 10.12 11.50 0.89
CA LEU A 106 10.07 10.15 0.33
C LEU A 106 8.81 9.39 0.80
N ASP A 107 8.54 9.38 2.10
CA ASP A 107 7.36 8.74 2.68
C ASP A 107 6.06 9.41 2.17
N ALA A 108 6.08 10.74 2.03
CA ALA A 108 4.97 11.48 1.44
C ALA A 108 4.72 11.06 -0.03
N ASN A 109 5.76 10.91 -0.83
CA ASN A 109 5.62 10.47 -2.22
C ASN A 109 5.04 9.05 -2.31
N VAL A 110 5.51 8.15 -1.44
CA VAL A 110 4.99 6.79 -1.32
C VAL A 110 3.49 6.80 -1.02
N LEU A 111 3.04 7.58 -0.03
CA LEU A 111 1.62 7.72 0.28
C LEU A 111 0.81 8.35 -0.85
N ALA A 112 1.39 9.32 -1.58
CA ALA A 112 0.73 9.91 -2.73
C ALA A 112 0.49 8.89 -3.85
N VAL A 113 1.45 8.00 -4.12
CA VAL A 113 1.29 6.90 -5.09
C VAL A 113 0.21 5.92 -4.62
N ALA A 114 0.16 5.59 -3.33
CA ALA A 114 -0.88 4.73 -2.78
C ALA A 114 -2.28 5.35 -2.96
N LEU A 115 -2.45 6.63 -2.64
CA LEU A 115 -3.69 7.38 -2.88
C LEU A 115 -4.08 7.37 -4.36
N ALA A 116 -3.15 7.71 -5.26
CA ALA A 116 -3.41 7.70 -6.70
C ALA A 116 -3.89 6.31 -7.20
N SER A 117 -3.38 5.23 -6.60
CA SER A 117 -3.77 3.85 -6.93
C SER A 117 -5.23 3.55 -6.58
N MET A 118 -5.77 4.21 -5.54
CA MET A 118 -7.13 4.02 -5.03
C MET A 118 -8.15 5.04 -5.55
N GLN A 119 -7.71 6.14 -6.15
CA GLN A 119 -8.58 7.27 -6.54
C GLN A 119 -9.71 6.87 -7.50
N GLY A 120 -9.42 5.95 -8.43
CA GLY A 120 -10.43 5.47 -9.36
C GLY A 120 -11.56 4.71 -8.66
N MET A 121 -11.24 3.99 -7.58
CA MET A 121 -12.22 3.24 -6.81
C MET A 121 -13.12 4.17 -5.98
N THR A 122 -12.56 5.17 -5.29
CA THR A 122 -13.37 6.09 -4.47
C THR A 122 -14.41 6.83 -5.32
N LEU A 123 -14.03 7.27 -6.52
CA LEU A 123 -14.96 7.92 -7.45
C LEU A 123 -16.02 6.95 -8.00
N ALA A 124 -15.62 5.73 -8.34
CA ALA A 124 -16.51 4.68 -8.83
C ALA A 124 -17.61 4.33 -7.81
N LEU A 125 -17.22 4.10 -6.55
CA LEU A 125 -18.15 3.74 -5.47
C LEU A 125 -19.12 4.87 -5.13
N LEU A 126 -18.72 6.14 -5.32
CA LEU A 126 -19.62 7.28 -5.12
C LEU A 126 -20.68 7.39 -6.23
N ARG A 127 -20.32 7.08 -7.48
CA ARG A 127 -21.17 7.27 -8.67
C ARG A 127 -22.12 6.11 -8.95
N HIS A 128 -21.75 4.89 -8.54
CA HIS A 128 -22.48 3.66 -8.86
C HIS A 128 -22.97 2.95 -7.59
N GLN A 129 -23.78 3.65 -6.80
CA GLN A 129 -24.38 3.10 -5.58
C GLN A 129 -25.33 1.94 -5.93
N GLY A 130 -25.31 0.87 -5.13
CA GLY A 130 -26.13 -0.32 -5.35
C GLY A 130 -25.63 -1.28 -6.45
N ASP A 131 -24.67 -0.85 -7.30
CA ASP A 131 -24.08 -1.71 -8.32
C ASP A 131 -22.91 -2.52 -7.73
N LEU A 132 -23.25 -3.68 -7.19
CA LEU A 132 -22.28 -4.62 -6.60
C LEU A 132 -21.22 -5.08 -7.62
N GLY A 133 -21.61 -5.28 -8.87
CA GLY A 133 -20.67 -5.72 -9.92
C GLY A 133 -19.64 -4.63 -10.23
N TYR A 134 -20.06 -3.37 -10.25
CA TYR A 134 -19.16 -2.24 -10.42
C TYR A 134 -18.27 -2.03 -9.19
N ALA A 135 -18.82 -2.17 -7.98
CA ALA A 135 -18.05 -2.08 -6.74
C ALA A 135 -16.91 -3.12 -6.70
N ILE A 136 -17.20 -4.39 -7.01
CA ILE A 136 -16.18 -5.45 -7.09
C ILE A 136 -15.09 -5.06 -8.10
N ARG A 137 -15.47 -4.70 -9.34
CA ARG A 137 -14.49 -4.33 -10.38
C ARG A 137 -13.62 -3.15 -9.96
N ALA A 138 -14.20 -2.14 -9.31
CA ALA A 138 -13.49 -0.96 -8.82
C ALA A 138 -12.46 -1.33 -7.75
N VAL A 139 -12.88 -2.11 -6.74
CA VAL A 139 -12.01 -2.59 -5.66
C VAL A 139 -10.89 -3.47 -6.21
N SER A 140 -11.20 -4.48 -7.04
CA SER A 140 -10.19 -5.34 -7.68
C SER A 140 -9.18 -4.55 -8.49
N THR A 141 -9.62 -3.50 -9.18
CA THR A 141 -8.73 -2.65 -9.99
C THR A 141 -7.81 -1.81 -9.11
N ALA A 142 -8.31 -1.21 -8.03
CA ALA A 142 -7.48 -0.50 -7.06
C ALA A 142 -6.48 -1.44 -6.38
N LEU A 143 -6.90 -2.65 -5.99
CA LEU A 143 -6.04 -3.67 -5.40
C LEU A 143 -4.90 -4.07 -6.34
N ARG A 144 -5.19 -4.31 -7.63
CA ARG A 144 -4.15 -4.60 -8.64
C ARG A 144 -3.17 -3.44 -8.79
N ARG A 145 -3.65 -2.19 -8.83
CA ARG A 145 -2.78 -1.00 -8.92
C ARG A 145 -1.88 -0.85 -7.71
N LEU A 146 -2.42 -1.05 -6.50
CA LEU A 146 -1.64 -1.01 -5.27
C LEU A 146 -0.57 -2.09 -5.22
N ARG A 147 -0.92 -3.35 -5.55
CA ARG A 147 0.07 -4.44 -5.58
C ARG A 147 1.18 -4.16 -6.60
N TYR A 148 0.81 -3.67 -7.78
CA TYR A 148 1.78 -3.31 -8.81
C TYR A 148 2.71 -2.17 -8.37
N ASN A 149 2.14 -1.07 -7.88
CA ASN A 149 2.90 0.10 -7.45
C ASN A 149 3.72 -0.17 -6.18
N GLY A 150 3.17 -0.95 -5.24
CA GLY A 150 3.87 -1.41 -4.04
C GLY A 150 5.08 -2.28 -4.38
N GLY A 151 4.89 -3.26 -5.28
CA GLY A 151 6.00 -4.08 -5.76
C GLY A 151 7.03 -3.29 -6.57
N LEU A 152 6.66 -2.22 -7.27
CA LEU A 152 7.63 -1.29 -7.86
C LEU A 152 8.40 -0.52 -6.77
N LEU A 153 7.72 -0.02 -5.74
CA LEU A 153 8.36 0.72 -4.66
C LEU A 153 9.30 -0.13 -3.82
N GLU A 154 8.96 -1.37 -3.49
CA GLU A 154 9.86 -2.32 -2.81
C GLU A 154 11.15 -2.56 -3.59
N ARG A 155 11.11 -2.44 -4.93
CA ARG A 155 12.28 -2.59 -5.79
C ARG A 155 13.14 -1.33 -5.86
N LEU A 156 12.52 -0.17 -5.68
CA LEU A 156 13.19 1.13 -5.71
C LEU A 156 13.66 1.58 -4.33
N HIS A 157 13.03 1.09 -3.25
CA HIS A 157 13.30 1.47 -1.87
C HIS A 157 13.50 0.22 -0.99
N PRO A 158 14.67 0.06 -0.35
CA PRO A 158 14.99 -1.11 0.47
C PRO A 158 14.17 -1.21 1.77
N HIS A 159 13.55 -0.11 2.19
CA HIS A 159 12.56 -0.10 3.25
C HIS A 159 11.19 -0.11 2.58
N GLY A 160 10.56 -1.29 2.52
CA GLY A 160 9.18 -1.41 2.05
C GLY A 160 8.26 -0.46 2.80
N SER A 161 7.10 -0.15 2.23
CA SER A 161 6.15 0.77 2.86
C SER A 161 5.03 -0.01 3.55
N PRO A 162 4.89 0.08 4.89
CA PRO A 162 3.77 -0.52 5.61
C PRO A 162 2.42 -0.08 5.07
N ALA A 163 2.33 1.14 4.53
CA ALA A 163 1.11 1.68 3.94
C ALA A 163 0.61 0.84 2.75
N PHE A 164 1.50 0.35 1.88
CA PHE A 164 1.06 -0.49 0.77
C PHE A 164 0.53 -1.84 1.24
N THR A 165 1.17 -2.44 2.23
CA THR A 165 0.71 -3.70 2.84
C THR A 165 -0.66 -3.52 3.49
N ASP A 166 -0.83 -2.47 4.27
CA ASP A 166 -2.07 -2.14 4.97
C ASP A 166 -3.24 -1.90 4.01
N ALA A 167 -3.03 -1.08 2.98
CA ALA A 167 -4.05 -0.82 1.96
C ALA A 167 -4.40 -2.08 1.17
N THR A 168 -3.39 -2.90 0.84
CA THR A 168 -3.58 -4.17 0.13
C THR A 168 -4.42 -5.14 0.95
N ILE A 169 -4.10 -5.32 2.24
CA ILE A 169 -4.89 -6.18 3.15
C ILE A 169 -6.33 -5.67 3.23
N THR A 170 -6.52 -4.36 3.40
CA THR A 170 -7.85 -3.77 3.51
C THR A 170 -8.70 -4.00 2.27
N LEU A 171 -8.13 -3.74 1.08
CA LEU A 171 -8.83 -3.93 -0.18
C LEU A 171 -9.04 -5.40 -0.54
N GLN A 172 -8.12 -6.28 -0.13
CA GLN A 172 -8.30 -7.72 -0.28
C GLN A 172 -9.43 -8.25 0.60
N SER A 173 -9.50 -7.82 1.86
CA SER A 173 -10.64 -8.15 2.74
C SER A 173 -11.95 -7.59 2.19
N LEU A 174 -11.93 -6.38 1.63
CA LEU A 174 -13.13 -5.77 1.05
C LEU A 174 -13.57 -6.48 -0.24
N GLU A 175 -12.62 -6.86 -1.11
CA GLU A 175 -12.90 -7.66 -2.30
C GLU A 175 -13.53 -9.00 -1.92
N ALA A 176 -12.96 -9.69 -0.93
CA ALA A 176 -13.49 -10.95 -0.43
C ALA A 176 -14.90 -10.80 0.14
N PHE A 177 -15.16 -9.74 0.91
CA PHE A 177 -16.48 -9.42 1.45
C PHE A 177 -17.52 -9.19 0.33
N LEU A 178 -17.18 -8.38 -0.68
CA LEU A 178 -18.09 -8.07 -1.79
C LEU A 178 -18.37 -9.29 -2.68
N ALA A 179 -17.40 -10.18 -2.84
CA ALA A 179 -17.52 -11.39 -3.66
C ALA A 179 -18.29 -12.54 -2.98
N ARG A 180 -18.64 -12.42 -1.69
CA ARG A 180 -19.39 -13.47 -0.99
C ARG A 180 -20.76 -13.72 -1.65
N PRO A 181 -21.16 -15.00 -1.85
CA PRO A 181 -22.49 -15.32 -2.35
C PRO A 181 -23.58 -14.62 -1.53
N GLN A 182 -24.63 -14.16 -2.20
CA GLN A 182 -25.83 -13.71 -1.51
C GLN A 182 -26.50 -14.95 -0.93
N THR A 183 -26.50 -15.11 0.38
CA THR A 183 -27.32 -16.10 1.05
C THR A 183 -28.76 -15.72 0.74
N LYS A 184 -29.39 -16.40 -0.22
CA LYS A 184 -30.83 -16.28 -0.42
C LYS A 184 -31.48 -16.77 0.87
N ALA A 185 -32.16 -15.89 1.58
CA ALA A 185 -33.08 -16.32 2.61
C ALA A 185 -34.13 -17.24 1.95
N ALA A 186 -34.30 -18.42 2.52
CA ALA A 186 -35.30 -19.41 2.14
C ALA A 186 -36.70 -18.95 2.56
#